data_AF-A0A939T5D7-F1
#
_entry.id   AF-A0A939T5D7-F1
#
_cell.length_a   1.000
_cell.length_b   1.000
_cell.length_c   1.000
_cell.angle_alpha   90.00
_cell.angle_beta   90.00
_cell.angle_gamma   90.00
#
_symmetry.space_group_name_H-M   'P 1'
#
loop_
_entity.id
_entity.type
_entity.pdbx_description
1 polymer ?
#
loop_
_entity_poly.entity_id
_entity_poly.type
_entity_poly.pdbx_seq_one_letter_code
_entity_poly.pdbx_strand_id
1 'polypeptide(L)'
;MAHQGDGELPGYEEIGERLTEEFSGVHSPETVERCVSAARHGAQEVTGSAPPDLVERIARKHLQVLAMVAAEKLRRASRTTLGNAP
;
A
#
# COMPACT_ATOMS: atom_id res chain seq x y z
N MET A 1 13.92 -15.65 -26.96
CA MET A 1 14.38 -14.42 -26.30
C MET A 1 13.14 -13.55 -26.13
N ALA A 2 12.66 -13.38 -24.90
CA ALA A 2 11.43 -12.64 -24.65
C ALA A 2 11.67 -11.15 -24.93
N HIS A 3 10.83 -10.57 -25.80
CA HIS A 3 10.83 -9.15 -26.10
C HIS A 3 10.33 -8.39 -24.86
N GLN A 4 11.28 -7.97 -24.03
CA GLN A 4 11.10 -7.01 -22.96
C GLN A 4 11.24 -5.62 -23.60
N GLY A 5 10.11 -4.97 -23.91
CA GLY A 5 10.19 -3.65 -24.55
C GLY A 5 8.85 -3.06 -24.94
N ASP A 6 7.89 -2.99 -24.01
CA ASP A 6 6.69 -2.13 -24.13
C ASP A 6 6.10 -1.93 -22.73
N GLY A 7 6.56 -0.91 -21.99
CA GLY A 7 5.99 -0.65 -20.65
C GLY A 7 6.80 0.23 -19.70
N GLU A 8 7.55 1.22 -20.19
CA GLU A 8 8.42 2.03 -19.31
C GLU A 8 7.69 3.17 -18.56
N LEU A 9 6.36 3.32 -18.73
CA LEU A 9 5.53 4.27 -17.97
C LEU A 9 4.18 3.74 -17.38
N PRO A 10 3.61 2.56 -17.74
CA PRO A 10 2.39 2.02 -17.10
C PRO A 10 2.62 1.19 -15.82
N GLY A 11 3.86 0.86 -15.46
CA GLY A 11 4.11 -0.08 -14.35
C GLY A 11 3.60 0.39 -12.99
N TYR A 12 3.78 1.67 -12.65
CA TYR A 12 3.36 2.21 -11.34
C TYR A 12 1.86 2.44 -11.22
N GLU A 13 1.23 2.85 -12.31
CA GLU A 13 -0.21 3.08 -12.38
C GLU A 13 -0.95 1.75 -12.24
N GLU A 14 -0.52 0.73 -13.00
CA GLU A 14 -1.05 -0.63 -12.90
C GLU A 14 -0.84 -1.25 -11.51
N ILE A 15 0.32 -1.00 -10.88
CA ILE A 15 0.55 -1.38 -9.47
C ILE A 15 -0.45 -0.68 -8.55
N GLY A 16 -0.69 0.62 -8.75
CA GLY A 16 -1.65 1.40 -7.98
C GLY A 16 -3.07 0.86 -8.10
N GLU A 17 -3.50 0.53 -9.32
CA GLU A 17 -4.80 -0.06 -9.60
C GLU A 17 -4.96 -1.44 -8.94
N ARG A 18 -4.00 -2.35 -9.16
CA ARG A 18 -4.01 -3.69 -8.54
C ARG A 18 -4.08 -3.62 -7.01
N LEU A 19 -3.28 -2.75 -6.40
CA LEU A 19 -3.29 -2.58 -4.94
C LEU A 19 -4.59 -1.91 -4.46
N THR A 20 -5.18 -1.02 -5.26
CA THR A 20 -6.46 -0.40 -4.93
C THR A 20 -7.58 -1.44 -4.92
N GLU A 21 -7.60 -2.35 -5.89
CA GLU A 21 -8.54 -3.47 -5.91
C GLU A 21 -8.30 -4.46 -4.75
N GLU A 22 -7.03 -4.84 -4.50
CA GLU A 22 -6.64 -5.79 -3.44
C GLU A 22 -7.00 -5.29 -2.03
N PHE A 23 -6.84 -3.98 -1.79
CA PHE A 23 -7.14 -3.34 -0.51
C PHE A 23 -8.47 -2.60 -0.51
N SER A 24 -9.33 -2.85 -1.51
CA SER A 24 -10.65 -2.26 -1.59
C SER A 24 -11.47 -2.62 -0.34
N GLY A 25 -12.05 -1.61 0.30
CA GLY A 25 -12.79 -1.76 1.56
C GLY A 25 -11.94 -1.76 2.84
N VAL A 26 -10.61 -1.78 2.73
CA VAL A 26 -9.69 -1.55 3.87
C VAL A 26 -9.12 -0.14 3.84
N HIS A 27 -8.64 0.28 2.68
CA HIS A 27 -8.03 1.60 2.47
C HIS A 27 -8.68 2.30 1.28
N SER A 28 -8.75 3.63 1.34
CA SER A 28 -9.19 4.45 0.20
C SER A 28 -8.14 4.43 -0.92
N PRO A 29 -8.52 4.61 -2.20
CA PRO A 29 -7.58 4.72 -3.32
C PRO A 29 -6.47 5.75 -3.07
N GLU A 30 -6.82 6.92 -2.51
CA GLU A 30 -5.85 7.97 -2.15
C GLU A 30 -4.76 7.49 -1.17
N THR A 31 -5.10 6.56 -0.27
CA THR A 31 -4.14 5.97 0.67
C THR A 31 -3.18 5.03 -0.06
N VAL A 32 -3.70 4.24 -1.00
CA VAL A 32 -2.91 3.35 -1.85
C VAL A 32 -1.95 4.14 -2.71
N GLU A 33 -2.41 5.17 -3.41
CA GLU A 33 -1.58 6.05 -4.24
C GLU A 33 -0.47 6.73 -3.44
N ARG A 34 -0.79 7.21 -2.23
CA ARG A 34 0.22 7.79 -1.32
C ARG A 34 1.25 6.74 -0.89
N CYS A 35 0.83 5.50 -0.61
CA CYS A 35 1.74 4.41 -0.25
C CYS A 35 2.65 4.00 -1.41
N VAL A 36 2.14 3.91 -2.64
CA VAL A 36 2.94 3.61 -3.83
C VAL A 36 3.93 4.74 -4.10
N SER A 37 3.49 6.00 -4.01
CA SER A 37 4.36 7.17 -4.15
C SER A 37 5.46 7.18 -3.09
N ALA A 38 5.12 6.92 -1.82
CA ALA A 38 6.11 6.85 -0.74
C ALA A 38 7.10 5.71 -0.93
N ALA A 39 6.64 4.54 -1.37
CA ALA A 39 7.48 3.39 -1.67
C ALA A 39 8.44 3.68 -2.84
N ARG A 40 7.98 4.36 -3.89
CA ARG A 40 8.81 4.79 -5.02
C ARG A 40 9.91 5.75 -4.58
N HIS A 41 9.55 6.82 -3.85
CA HIS A 41 10.54 7.77 -3.36
C HIS A 41 11.52 7.10 -2.39
N GLY A 42 11.05 6.26 -1.46
CA GLY A 42 11.91 5.53 -0.54
C GLY A 42 12.89 4.58 -1.25
N ALA A 43 12.43 3.85 -2.28
CA ALA A 43 13.30 3.00 -3.08
C ALA A 43 14.37 3.80 -3.83
N GLN A 44 13.98 4.92 -4.45
CA GLN A 44 14.89 5.80 -5.17
C GLN A 44 15.95 6.41 -4.24
N GLU A 45 15.55 6.88 -3.07
CA GLU A 45 16.45 7.52 -2.10
C GLU A 45 17.45 6.52 -1.50
N VAL A 46 17.02 5.29 -1.20
CA VAL A 46 17.85 4.29 -0.51
C VAL A 46 18.71 3.49 -1.48
N THR A 47 18.17 3.12 -2.64
CA THR A 47 18.84 2.20 -3.58
C THR A 47 19.34 2.89 -4.85
N GLY A 48 19.05 4.17 -5.03
CA GLY A 48 19.37 4.92 -6.26
C GLY A 48 18.48 4.57 -7.45
N SER A 49 17.54 3.64 -7.29
CA SER A 49 16.59 3.24 -8.32
C SER A 49 15.23 2.88 -7.72
N ALA A 50 14.17 3.05 -8.49
CA ALA A 50 12.86 2.51 -8.15
C ALA A 50 12.46 1.52 -9.24
N PRO A 51 12.72 0.21 -9.05
CA PRO A 51 12.13 -0.82 -9.90
C PRO A 51 10.66 -1.04 -9.50
N PRO A 52 9.73 -1.16 -10.46
CA PRO A 52 8.30 -1.31 -10.17
C PRO A 52 7.99 -2.52 -9.27
N ASP A 53 8.65 -3.66 -9.50
CA ASP A 53 8.51 -4.87 -8.67
C ASP A 53 8.97 -4.67 -7.21
N LEU A 54 9.96 -3.81 -6.98
CA LEU A 54 10.38 -3.45 -5.62
C LEU A 54 9.36 -2.52 -4.97
N VAL A 55 8.89 -1.51 -5.70
CA VAL A 55 7.89 -0.56 -5.21
C VAL A 55 6.58 -1.24 -4.87
N GLU A 56 6.09 -2.17 -5.71
CA GLU A 56 4.89 -2.97 -5.42
C GLU A 56 5.04 -3.72 -4.09
N ARG A 57 6.18 -4.42 -3.91
CA ARG A 57 6.44 -5.18 -2.68
C ARG A 57 6.51 -4.29 -1.44
N ILE A 58 7.12 -3.12 -1.54
CA ILE A 58 7.20 -2.17 -0.42
C ILE A 58 5.82 -1.59 -0.12
N ALA A 59 5.09 -1.12 -1.14
CA ALA A 59 3.75 -0.56 -1.00
C ALA A 59 2.77 -1.57 -0.40
N ARG A 60 2.77 -2.82 -0.88
CA ARG A 60 1.93 -3.90 -0.34
C ARG A 60 2.22 -4.15 1.15
N LYS A 61 3.49 -4.18 1.56
CA LYS A 61 3.86 -4.32 2.98
C LYS A 61 3.36 -3.14 3.82
N HIS A 62 3.46 -1.90 3.32
CA HIS A 62 2.92 -0.74 4.02
C HIS A 62 1.40 -0.84 4.21
N LEU A 63 0.67 -1.22 3.17
CA LEU A 63 -0.79 -1.38 3.23
C LEU A 63 -1.22 -2.50 4.19
N GLN A 64 -0.49 -3.62 4.22
CA GLN A 64 -0.72 -4.70 5.19
C GLN A 64 -0.50 -4.24 6.64
N VAL A 65 0.58 -3.49 6.90
CA VAL A 65 0.84 -2.94 8.25
C VAL A 65 -0.26 -1.95 8.64
N LEU A 66 -0.66 -1.04 7.74
CA LEU A 66 -1.75 -0.11 7.98
C LEU A 66 -3.07 -0.83 8.26
N ALA A 67 -3.36 -1.90 7.52
CA ALA A 67 -4.56 -2.72 7.73
C ALA A 67 -4.57 -3.38 9.11
N MET A 68 -3.43 -3.97 9.53
CA MET A 68 -3.29 -4.56 10.87
C MET A 68 -3.48 -3.52 11.97
N VAL A 69 -2.88 -2.33 11.81
CA VAL A 69 -3.01 -1.23 12.78
C VAL A 69 -4.46 -0.72 12.83
N ALA A 70 -5.14 -0.60 11.68
CA ALA A 70 -6.54 -0.20 11.62
C ALA A 70 -7.45 -1.22 12.34
N ALA A 71 -7.22 -2.53 12.12
CA ALA A 71 -7.95 -3.60 12.80
C ALA A 71 -7.71 -3.59 14.32
N GLU A 72 -6.47 -3.37 14.77
CA GLU A 72 -6.14 -3.25 16.20
C GLU A 72 -6.83 -2.01 16.83
N LYS A 73 -6.81 -0.87 16.15
CA LYS A 73 -7.50 0.34 16.60
C LYS A 73 -9.00 0.11 16.74
N LEU A 74 -9.63 -0.58 15.78
CA LEU A 74 -11.04 -0.93 15.82
C LEU A 74 -11.36 -1.83 17.04
N ARG A 75 -10.56 -2.87 17.28
CA ARG A 75 -10.72 -3.73 18.46
C ARG A 75 -10.63 -2.95 19.77
N ARG A 76 -9.66 -2.03 19.88
CA ARG A 76 -9.51 -1.17 21.07
C ARG A 76 -10.72 -0.27 21.27
N ALA A 77 -11.23 0.36 20.20
CA ALA A 77 -12.43 1.19 20.26
C ALA A 77 -13.65 0.41 20.78
N SER A 78 -13.88 -0.80 20.26
CA SER A 78 -14.96 -1.68 20.73
C SER A 78 -14.82 -2.11 22.19
N ARG A 79 -13.59 -2.27 22.69
CA ARG A 79 -13.34 -2.57 24.11
C ARG A 79 -13.63 -1.38 25.02
N THR A 80 -13.28 -0.17 24.59
CA THR A 80 -13.58 1.05 25.36
C THR A 80 -15.06 1.38 25.41
N THR A 81 -15.84 1.04 24.37
CA THR A 81 -17.29 1.25 24.39
C THR A 81 -18.04 0.27 25.29
N LEU A 82 -17.52 -0.95 25.49
CA LEU A 82 -18.14 -1.95 26.38
C LEU A 82 -17.82 -1.71 27.87
N GLY A 83 -16.71 -1.02 28.17
CA GLY A 83 -16.27 -0.74 29.55
C GLY A 83 -16.85 0.52 30.19
N ASN A 84 -17.72 1.25 29.49
CA ASN A 84 -18.21 2.57 29.90
C ASN A 84 -19.75 2.59 30.06
N ALA A 85 -20.31 1.52 30.64
CA ALA A 85 -21.69 1.49 31.11
C ALA A 85 -21.71 1.79 32.63
N PRO A 86 -22.40 2.85 33.10
CA PRO A 86 -22.57 3.15 34.53
C PRO A 86 -23.54 2.17 35.22
#